data_AF-A0A973W2S6-F1
#
_entry.id   AF-A0A973W2S6-F1
#
_cell.length_a   1.000
_cell.length_b   1.000
_cell.length_c   1.000
_cell.angle_alpha   90.00
_cell.angle_beta   90.00
_cell.angle_gamma   90.00
#
_symmetry.space_group_name_H-M   'P 1'
#
loop_
_entity.id
_entity.type
_entity.pdbx_description
1 polymer ?
#
loop_
_entity_poly.entity_id
_entity_poly.type
_entity_poly.pdbx_seq_one_letter_code
_entity_poly.pdbx_strand_id
1 'polypeptide(L)'
;MTTRRDLFKVGAAAAAAVALPSSGPVVAGELVEPAVAVAPATPYATYPWRWWISLDGESFIEEFDTEAEAIKAAKGYGEKAIVAECQQQDFSLHVYGSDVIEMLYQNNEEDIGDGEFFDCTKEQSDELGQVVTAAIEAWAAKHKLNLTAWTFGQTRNRTEIPEEVA
;
A
#
# COMPACT_ATOMS: atom_id res chain seq x y z
N MET A 1 37.15 18.93 31.21
CA MET A 1 36.37 17.70 31.40
C MET A 1 34.98 18.14 31.82
N THR A 2 34.05 18.19 30.86
CA THR A 2 32.82 18.99 30.96
C THR A 2 31.60 18.07 30.90
N THR A 3 30.87 18.01 32.01
CA THR A 3 29.61 17.29 32.19
C THR A 3 28.45 18.05 31.55
N ARG A 4 27.64 17.33 30.76
CA ARG A 4 26.46 17.82 30.01
C ARG A 4 25.21 17.94 30.91
N ARG A 5 25.29 18.78 31.95
CA ARG A 5 24.14 19.21 32.75
C ARG A 5 24.26 20.71 32.98
N ASP A 6 23.84 21.47 31.99
CA ASP A 6 23.43 22.88 32.06
C ASP A 6 22.90 23.27 30.67
N LEU A 7 21.93 24.19 30.61
CA LEU A 7 20.97 24.46 29.50
C LEU A 7 19.75 23.54 29.65
N PHE A 8 18.67 23.91 30.34
CA PHE A 8 17.91 25.15 30.21
C PHE A 8 17.21 25.50 31.54
N LYS A 9 17.48 26.70 32.06
CA LYS A 9 16.62 27.38 33.03
C LYS A 9 16.07 28.66 32.39
N VAL A 10 14.74 28.67 32.29
CA VAL A 10 13.78 29.78 32.43
C VAL A 10 13.91 30.99 31.50
N GLY A 11 12.92 31.10 30.61
CA GLY A 11 12.34 32.38 30.20
C GLY A 11 10.82 32.29 30.34
N ALA A 12 10.26 32.89 31.39
CA ALA A 12 8.82 33.13 31.50
C ALA A 12 8.45 34.20 30.45
N ALA A 13 7.68 33.81 29.44
CA ALA A 13 7.11 34.74 28.47
C ALA A 13 5.66 35.04 28.87
N ALA A 14 5.34 36.33 28.90
CA ALA A 14 4.08 36.90 29.32
C ALA A 14 2.89 36.35 28.51
N ALA A 15 1.78 36.11 29.20
CA ALA A 15 0.49 35.82 28.60
C ALA A 15 0.01 37.07 27.81
N ALA A 16 0.08 37.00 26.49
CA ALA A 16 -0.69 37.88 25.63
C ALA A 16 -2.09 37.28 25.50
N ALA A 17 -3.10 37.98 26.04
CA ALA A 17 -4.49 37.69 25.77
C ALA A 17 -4.76 37.91 24.27
N VAL A 18 -4.79 36.82 23.50
CA VAL A 18 -5.26 36.85 22.12
C VAL A 18 -6.78 36.90 22.20
N ALA A 19 -7.36 38.03 21.80
CA ALA A 19 -8.78 38.15 21.58
C ALA A 19 -9.22 37.10 20.55
N LEU A 20 -10.11 36.19 20.96
CA LEU A 20 -10.79 35.28 20.04
C LEU A 20 -11.56 36.12 19.02
N PRO A 21 -11.39 35.91 17.70
CA PRO A 21 -12.23 36.58 16.72
C PRO A 21 -13.67 36.15 16.92
N SER A 22 -14.56 37.13 17.09
CA SER A 22 -16.00 36.94 17.11
C SER A 22 -16.44 36.19 15.86
N SER A 23 -17.26 35.16 16.03
CA SER A 23 -17.88 34.37 14.97
C SER A 23 -18.62 35.28 13.98
N GLY A 24 -17.93 35.64 12.89
CA GLY A 24 -18.55 36.17 11.69
C GLY A 24 -19.36 35.07 10.99
N PRO A 25 -20.29 35.43 10.11
CA PRO A 25 -21.06 34.45 9.34
C PRO A 25 -20.08 33.56 8.54
N VAL A 26 -20.27 32.25 8.64
CA VAL A 26 -19.59 31.27 7.78
C VAL A 26 -20.00 31.60 6.35
N VAL A 27 -19.13 32.30 5.63
CA VAL A 27 -19.23 32.40 4.17
C VAL A 27 -19.00 30.98 3.69
N ALA A 28 -20.03 30.40 3.06
CA ALA A 28 -19.95 29.11 2.39
C ALA A 28 -18.72 29.13 1.47
N GLY A 29 -17.65 28.50 1.92
CA GLY A 29 -16.41 28.37 1.19
C GLY A 29 -16.70 27.63 -0.10
N GLU A 30 -16.28 28.26 -1.18
CA GLU A 30 -16.08 27.73 -2.52
C GLU A 30 -16.10 26.19 -2.56
N LEU A 31 -17.14 25.66 -3.21
CA LEU A 31 -17.22 24.25 -3.57
C LEU A 31 -15.95 23.90 -4.35
N VAL A 32 -15.07 23.12 -3.72
CA VAL A 32 -13.93 22.49 -4.40
C VAL A 32 -14.50 21.78 -5.61
N GLU A 33 -14.02 22.15 -6.81
CA GLU A 33 -14.51 21.58 -8.05
C GLU A 33 -14.46 20.05 -8.00
N PRO A 34 -15.47 19.36 -8.56
CA PRO A 34 -15.61 17.92 -8.43
C PRO A 34 -14.35 17.24 -8.95
N ALA A 35 -13.84 16.30 -8.14
CA ALA A 35 -12.69 15.48 -8.42
C ALA A 35 -12.74 15.00 -9.88
N VAL A 36 -11.68 15.32 -10.62
CA VAL A 36 -11.40 14.79 -11.95
C VAL A 36 -11.64 13.29 -11.89
N ALA A 37 -12.53 12.77 -12.74
CA ALA A 37 -12.77 11.34 -12.85
C ALA A 37 -11.43 10.63 -13.03
N VAL A 38 -10.93 10.00 -11.97
CA VAL A 38 -9.69 9.25 -11.99
C VAL A 38 -10.00 8.03 -12.85
N ALA A 39 -9.43 8.00 -14.05
CA ALA A 39 -9.50 6.83 -14.91
C ALA A 39 -9.11 5.59 -14.08
N PRO A 40 -9.76 4.42 -14.31
CA PRO A 40 -9.34 3.20 -13.62
C PRO A 40 -7.85 3.04 -13.82
N ALA A 41 -7.12 2.77 -12.73
CA ALA A 41 -5.68 2.56 -12.78
C ALA A 41 -5.39 1.53 -13.90
N THR A 42 -4.86 2.03 -15.02
CA THR A 42 -4.22 1.17 -16.02
C THR A 42 -3.26 0.26 -15.25
N PRO A 43 -3.15 -1.04 -15.59
CA PRO A 43 -2.19 -1.91 -14.91
C PRO A 43 -0.84 -1.19 -14.86
N TYR A 44 -0.35 -0.98 -13.64
CA TYR A 44 0.75 -0.06 -13.34
C TYR A 44 2.01 -0.42 -14.15
N ALA A 45 2.23 -1.72 -14.40
CA ALA A 45 3.14 -2.21 -15.41
C ALA A 45 2.58 -3.44 -16.16
N THR A 46 3.08 -3.65 -17.39
CA THR A 46 2.96 -4.94 -18.08
C THR A 46 4.22 -5.75 -17.83
N TYR A 47 4.07 -6.94 -17.25
CA TYR A 47 5.18 -7.83 -16.95
C TYR A 47 5.37 -8.85 -18.07
N PRO A 48 6.62 -9.11 -18.51
CA PRO A 48 6.88 -10.23 -19.40
C PRO A 48 6.64 -11.55 -18.68
N TRP A 49 6.34 -12.59 -19.45
CA TRP A 49 6.38 -13.95 -18.93
C TRP A 49 7.83 -14.36 -18.66
N ARG A 50 8.07 -14.93 -17.48
CA ARG A 50 9.38 -15.41 -17.03
C ARG A 50 9.24 -16.81 -16.47
N TRP A 51 10.29 -17.61 -16.53
CA TRP A 51 10.31 -18.94 -15.91
C TRP A 51 10.77 -18.84 -14.47
N TRP A 52 10.07 -19.50 -13.55
CA TRP A 52 10.38 -19.47 -12.13
C TRP A 52 10.48 -20.86 -11.53
N ILE A 53 11.29 -20.99 -10.48
CA ILE A 53 11.45 -22.23 -9.69
C ILE A 53 10.74 -22.07 -8.35
N SER A 54 10.02 -23.09 -7.91
CA SER A 54 9.49 -23.26 -6.56
C SER A 54 9.94 -24.62 -6.00
N LEU A 55 10.43 -24.65 -4.76
CA LEU A 55 10.88 -25.88 -4.10
C LEU A 55 9.79 -26.51 -3.22
N ASP A 56 8.86 -25.70 -2.75
CA ASP A 56 7.76 -26.10 -1.85
C ASP A 56 6.38 -26.10 -2.56
N GLY A 57 6.30 -25.53 -3.76
CA GLY A 57 5.05 -25.30 -4.49
C GLY A 57 4.24 -24.09 -4.00
N GLU A 58 4.76 -23.35 -3.02
CA GLU A 58 4.11 -22.19 -2.41
C GLU A 58 4.84 -20.89 -2.79
N SER A 59 6.17 -20.92 -2.77
CA SER A 59 7.04 -19.77 -3.02
C SER A 59 7.91 -20.01 -4.25
N PHE A 60 8.00 -19.01 -5.13
CA PHE A 60 8.92 -19.02 -6.25
C PHE A 60 10.15 -18.15 -5.93
N ILE A 61 11.34 -18.68 -6.19
CA ILE A 61 12.59 -18.18 -5.58
C ILE A 61 13.58 -17.59 -6.58
N GLU A 62 13.48 -17.93 -7.86
CA GLU A 62 14.46 -17.53 -8.88
C GLU A 62 13.80 -17.44 -10.26
N GLU A 63 14.21 -16.45 -11.07
CA GLU A 63 13.66 -16.16 -12.41
C GLU A 63 14.64 -16.45 -13.55
N PHE A 64 14.12 -16.86 -14.70
CA PHE A 64 14.89 -17.25 -15.89
C PHE A 64 14.21 -16.78 -17.19
N ASP A 65 15.02 -16.58 -18.22
CA ASP A 65 14.53 -16.24 -19.57
C ASP A 65 13.91 -17.45 -20.27
N THR A 66 14.40 -18.66 -19.97
CA THR A 66 13.99 -19.90 -20.66
C THR A 66 13.67 -21.05 -19.71
N GLU A 67 12.77 -21.94 -20.16
CA GLU A 67 12.43 -23.17 -19.44
C GLU A 67 13.66 -24.05 -19.20
N ALA A 68 14.52 -24.19 -20.20
CA ALA A 68 15.68 -25.06 -20.12
C ALA A 68 16.67 -24.61 -19.04
N GLU A 69 16.84 -23.30 -18.85
CA GLU A 69 17.66 -22.74 -17.77
C GLU A 69 17.03 -22.98 -16.41
N ALA A 70 15.72 -22.73 -16.28
CA ALA A 70 14.99 -22.97 -15.04
C ALA A 70 15.00 -24.45 -14.63
N ILE A 71 14.79 -25.38 -15.57
CA ILE A 71 14.88 -26.83 -15.30
C ILE A 71 16.30 -27.22 -14.90
N LYS A 72 17.33 -26.69 -15.58
CA LYS A 72 18.72 -27.00 -15.25
C LYS A 72 19.06 -26.51 -13.84
N ALA A 73 18.63 -25.31 -13.47
CA ALA A 73 18.82 -24.77 -12.12
C ALA A 73 18.01 -25.56 -11.08
N ALA A 74 16.75 -25.89 -11.37
CA ALA A 74 15.89 -26.70 -10.50
C ALA A 74 16.52 -28.05 -10.14
N LYS A 75 17.09 -28.75 -11.13
CA LYS A 75 17.84 -30.01 -10.88
C LYS A 75 19.09 -29.80 -10.04
N GLY A 76 19.73 -28.64 -10.13
CA GLY A 76 20.88 -28.28 -9.31
C GLY A 76 20.59 -28.21 -7.80
N TYR A 77 19.33 -28.03 -7.40
CA TYR A 77 18.92 -28.08 -5.99
C TYR A 77 18.85 -29.52 -5.45
N GLY A 78 18.73 -30.54 -6.30
CA GLY A 78 18.67 -31.95 -5.90
C GLY A 78 17.37 -32.40 -5.21
N GLU A 79 16.44 -31.47 -4.97
CA GLU A 79 15.15 -31.72 -4.35
C GLU A 79 14.00 -31.74 -5.39
N LYS A 80 12.81 -32.14 -4.94
CA LYS A 80 11.59 -31.94 -5.74
C LYS A 80 11.40 -30.45 -5.99
N ALA A 81 11.18 -30.06 -7.24
CA ALA A 81 10.93 -28.68 -7.62
C ALA A 81 9.77 -28.56 -8.61
N ILE A 82 9.21 -27.37 -8.72
CA ILE A 82 8.24 -26.96 -9.72
C ILE A 82 8.86 -25.85 -10.54
N VAL A 83 8.81 -26.00 -11.85
CA VAL A 83 9.19 -24.96 -12.81
C VAL A 83 7.91 -24.50 -13.51
N ALA A 84 7.64 -23.20 -13.57
CA ALA A 84 6.48 -22.67 -14.26
C ALA A 84 6.78 -21.32 -14.91
N GLU A 85 6.05 -21.00 -15.96
CA GLU A 85 6.10 -19.68 -16.58
C GLU A 85 5.08 -18.78 -15.87
N CYS A 86 5.56 -17.72 -15.23
CA CYS A 86 4.75 -16.83 -14.41
C CYS A 86 4.79 -15.41 -14.95
N GLN A 87 3.68 -14.71 -14.79
CA GLN A 87 3.57 -13.28 -15.06
C GLN A 87 3.38 -12.54 -13.74
N GLN A 88 4.34 -11.70 -13.39
CA GLN A 88 4.22 -10.79 -12.25
C GLN A 88 3.04 -9.82 -12.45
N GLN A 89 2.61 -9.21 -11.35
CA GLN A 89 1.57 -8.20 -11.34
C GLN A 89 1.90 -7.13 -10.30
N ASP A 90 1.29 -5.98 -10.44
CA ASP A 90 1.21 -5.00 -9.35
C ASP A 90 -0.01 -5.29 -8.47
N PHE A 91 0.05 -4.90 -7.20
CA PHE A 91 -1.14 -4.84 -6.35
C PHE A 91 -1.83 -3.48 -6.46
N SER A 92 -3.13 -3.45 -6.18
CA SER A 92 -3.93 -2.23 -6.19
C SER A 92 -3.69 -1.41 -4.91
N LEU A 93 -3.54 -0.10 -5.06
CA LEU A 93 -3.53 0.87 -3.97
C LEU A 93 -4.94 1.38 -3.61
N HIS A 94 -5.97 0.78 -4.20
CA HIS A 94 -7.35 1.17 -3.96
C HIS A 94 -7.74 1.01 -2.49
N VAL A 95 -8.41 2.03 -1.96
CA VAL A 95 -8.95 2.06 -0.59
C VAL A 95 -10.45 2.33 -0.65
N TYR A 96 -11.23 1.53 0.06
CA TYR A 96 -12.65 1.79 0.25
C TYR A 96 -12.85 2.84 1.35
N GLY A 97 -13.78 3.77 1.16
CA GLY A 97 -14.07 4.78 2.19
C GLY A 97 -14.58 4.18 3.50
N SER A 98 -15.29 3.05 3.44
CA SER A 98 -15.69 2.29 4.63
C SER A 98 -14.51 1.90 5.49
N ASP A 99 -13.41 1.45 4.88
CA ASP A 99 -12.23 0.98 5.60
C ASP A 99 -11.51 2.17 6.25
N VAL A 100 -11.53 3.34 5.60
CA VAL A 100 -11.01 4.59 6.17
C VAL A 100 -11.84 4.99 7.40
N ILE A 101 -13.16 4.95 7.30
CA ILE A 101 -14.07 5.31 8.41
C ILE A 101 -13.89 4.33 9.58
N GLU A 102 -13.82 3.03 9.30
CA GLU A 102 -13.57 2.00 10.32
C GLU A 102 -12.22 2.21 11.01
N MET A 103 -11.16 2.46 10.24
CA MET A 103 -9.84 2.77 10.78
C MET A 103 -9.86 4.03 11.66
N LEU A 104 -10.59 5.08 11.24
CA LEU A 104 -10.74 6.29 12.05
C LEU A 104 -11.48 6.00 13.36
N TYR A 105 -12.52 5.17 13.33
CA TYR A 105 -13.22 4.75 14.55
C TYR A 105 -12.29 3.98 15.49
N GLN A 106 -11.61 2.94 15.01
CA GLN A 106 -10.69 2.12 15.81
C GLN A 106 -9.57 2.96 16.45
N ASN A 107 -9.04 3.95 15.73
CA ASN A 107 -7.97 4.80 16.22
C ASN A 107 -8.42 5.83 17.28
N ASN A 108 -9.72 6.11 17.39
CA ASN A 108 -10.27 7.15 18.26
C ASN A 108 -11.32 6.60 19.24
N GLU A 109 -11.51 5.28 19.31
CA GLU A 109 -12.57 4.63 20.08
C GLU A 109 -12.57 5.08 21.56
N GLU A 110 -11.39 5.19 22.16
CA GLU A 110 -11.23 5.66 23.55
C GLU A 110 -11.70 7.11 23.77
N ASP A 111 -11.54 7.97 22.77
CA ASP A 111 -11.92 9.39 22.83
C ASP A 111 -13.40 9.62 22.48
N ILE A 112 -13.94 8.81 21.56
CA ILE A 112 -15.33 8.90 21.10
C ILE A 112 -16.27 8.26 22.13
N GLY A 113 -15.84 7.15 22.73
CA GLY A 113 -16.69 6.28 23.55
C GLY A 113 -17.75 5.54 22.73
N ASP A 114 -18.75 5.00 23.44
CA ASP A 114 -19.87 4.27 22.84
C ASP A 114 -20.83 5.27 22.16
N GLY A 115 -20.66 5.51 20.87
CA GLY A 115 -21.51 6.45 20.13
C GLY A 115 -21.33 6.39 18.61
N GLU A 116 -22.29 6.98 17.90
CA GLU A 116 -22.20 7.20 16.46
C GLU A 116 -21.12 8.25 16.18
N PHE A 117 -20.05 7.83 15.51
CA PHE A 117 -18.85 8.64 15.30
C PHE A 117 -18.89 9.46 14.01
N PHE A 118 -19.32 8.82 12.92
CA PHE A 118 -19.14 9.34 11.57
C PHE A 118 -20.30 8.91 10.68
N ASP A 119 -21.35 9.72 10.64
CA ASP A 119 -22.50 9.50 9.76
C ASP A 119 -22.23 10.12 8.38
N CYS A 120 -22.29 9.29 7.33
CA CYS A 120 -22.14 9.73 5.95
C CYS A 120 -22.94 8.84 5.00
N THR A 121 -23.35 9.39 3.86
CA THR A 121 -24.01 8.60 2.82
C THR A 121 -23.01 7.69 2.11
N LYS A 122 -23.52 6.71 1.37
CA LYS A 122 -22.68 5.82 0.55
C LYS A 122 -21.83 6.62 -0.43
N GLU A 123 -22.41 7.63 -1.07
CA GLU A 123 -21.73 8.47 -2.05
C GLU A 123 -20.56 9.24 -1.42
N GLN A 124 -20.74 9.77 -0.21
CA GLN A 124 -19.68 10.44 0.54
C GLN A 124 -18.56 9.47 0.95
N SER A 125 -18.91 8.25 1.34
CA SER A 125 -17.94 7.20 1.64
C SER A 125 -17.16 6.79 0.37
N ASP A 126 -17.84 6.59 -0.76
CA ASP A 126 -17.18 6.28 -2.03
C ASP A 126 -16.23 7.42 -2.46
N GLU A 127 -16.66 8.69 -2.32
CA GLU A 127 -15.83 9.87 -2.57
C GLU A 127 -14.59 9.91 -1.66
N LEU A 128 -14.75 9.64 -0.36
CA LEU A 128 -13.62 9.54 0.57
C LEU A 128 -12.60 8.50 0.13
N GLY A 129 -13.06 7.30 -0.26
CA GLY A 129 -12.18 6.24 -0.78
C GLY A 129 -11.40 6.67 -2.03
N GLN A 130 -12.04 7.40 -2.93
CA GLN A 130 -11.39 7.95 -4.13
C GLN A 130 -10.31 8.98 -3.79
N VAL A 131 -10.61 9.93 -2.89
CA VAL A 131 -9.67 10.96 -2.45
C VAL A 131 -8.44 10.33 -1.79
N VAL A 132 -8.64 9.37 -0.89
CA VAL A 132 -7.55 8.67 -0.20
C VAL A 132 -6.72 7.84 -1.17
N THR A 133 -7.37 7.09 -2.07
CA THR A 133 -6.70 6.31 -3.12
C THR A 133 -5.78 7.22 -3.95
N ALA A 134 -6.31 8.34 -4.46
CA ALA A 134 -5.54 9.28 -5.28
C ALA A 134 -4.34 9.89 -4.52
N ALA A 135 -4.49 10.17 -3.23
CA ALA A 135 -3.41 10.68 -2.38
C ALA A 135 -2.29 9.64 -2.20
N ILE A 136 -2.66 8.36 -1.97
CA ILE A 136 -1.70 7.26 -1.82
C ILE A 136 -0.95 7.03 -3.13
N GLU A 137 -1.66 7.00 -4.27
CA GLU A 137 -1.07 6.85 -5.60
C GLU A 137 -0.07 7.96 -5.92
N ALA A 138 -0.44 9.22 -5.65
CA ALA A 138 0.44 10.37 -5.86
C ALA A 138 1.70 10.31 -4.98
N TRP A 139 1.55 9.86 -3.72
CA TRP A 139 2.67 9.67 -2.81
C TRP A 139 3.59 8.53 -3.28
N ALA A 140 3.02 7.37 -3.64
CA ALA A 140 3.77 6.22 -4.14
C ALA A 140 4.56 6.57 -5.41
N ALA A 141 3.95 7.30 -6.35
CA ALA A 141 4.61 7.76 -7.57
C ALA A 141 5.76 8.74 -7.28
N LYS A 142 5.53 9.73 -6.40
CA LYS A 142 6.56 10.69 -5.98
C LYS A 142 7.79 10.00 -5.39
N HIS A 143 7.57 8.94 -4.62
CA HIS A 143 8.62 8.20 -3.92
C HIS A 143 9.13 6.98 -4.69
N LYS A 144 8.60 6.70 -5.89
CA LYS A 144 8.97 5.57 -6.75
C LYS A 144 8.88 4.24 -6.00
N LEU A 145 7.78 4.04 -5.27
CA LEU A 145 7.57 2.81 -4.53
C LEU A 145 7.40 1.62 -5.49
N ASN A 146 7.92 0.47 -5.08
CA ASN A 146 7.68 -0.78 -5.79
C ASN A 146 6.28 -1.28 -5.44
N LEU A 147 5.44 -1.45 -6.47
CA LEU A 147 4.08 -1.97 -6.33
C LEU A 147 3.95 -3.42 -6.81
N THR A 148 5.06 -4.06 -7.19
CA THR A 148 5.05 -5.44 -7.66
C THR A 148 4.63 -6.36 -6.52
N ALA A 149 3.54 -7.09 -6.74
CA ALA A 149 3.03 -8.06 -5.79
C ALA A 149 4.02 -9.22 -5.62
N TRP A 150 4.03 -9.81 -4.44
CA TRP A 150 4.77 -11.05 -4.20
C TRP A 150 4.15 -12.24 -4.95
N THR A 151 2.86 -12.18 -5.25
CA THR A 151 2.15 -13.21 -6.02
C THR A 151 2.17 -12.91 -7.51
N PHE A 152 2.04 -13.95 -8.32
CA PHE A 152 1.86 -13.80 -9.76
C PHE A 152 0.40 -13.51 -10.10
N GLY A 153 0.19 -12.69 -11.12
CA GLY A 153 -1.15 -12.47 -11.67
C GLY A 153 -1.60 -13.65 -12.52
N GLN A 154 -0.65 -14.33 -13.18
CA GLN A 154 -0.92 -15.51 -14.01
C GLN A 154 0.22 -16.53 -13.95
N THR A 155 -0.11 -17.79 -14.19
CA THR A 155 0.85 -18.90 -14.23
C THR A 155 0.45 -19.88 -15.34
N ARG A 156 1.42 -20.40 -16.09
CA ARG A 156 1.22 -21.40 -17.15
C ARG A 156 2.44 -22.32 -17.29
N ASN A 157 2.33 -23.33 -18.15
CA ASN A 157 3.42 -24.25 -18.51
C ASN A 157 4.16 -24.85 -17.30
N ARG A 158 3.40 -25.43 -16.36
CA ARG A 158 3.92 -26.00 -15.11
C ARG A 158 4.53 -27.39 -15.34
N THR A 159 5.76 -27.59 -14.86
CA THR A 159 6.52 -28.84 -14.92
C THR A 159 7.01 -29.22 -13.52
N GLU A 160 6.76 -30.45 -13.09
CA GLU A 160 7.33 -30.99 -11.85
C GLU A 160 8.67 -31.67 -12.13
N ILE A 161 9.67 -31.33 -11.34
CA ILE A 161 11.01 -31.93 -11.34
C ILE A 161 11.07 -32.87 -10.12
N PRO A 162 11.28 -34.18 -10.33
CA PRO A 162 11.39 -35.12 -9.23
C PRO A 162 12.71 -34.92 -8.47
N GLU A 163 12.73 -35.33 -7.21
CA GLU A 163 13.97 -35.48 -6.43
C GLU A 163 14.89 -36.51 -7.09
N GLU A 164 16.19 -36.22 -7.19
CA GLU A 164 17.16 -37.21 -7.66
C GLU A 164 17.45 -38.19 -6.51
N VAL A 165 16.98 -39.43 -6.65
CA VAL A 165 17.34 -40.51 -5.73
C VAL A 165 18.79 -40.90 -6.02
N ALA A 166 19.68 -40.51 -5.12
CA ALA A 166 21.10 -40.90 -5.14
C ALA A 166 21.31 -42.41 -5.01
#